data_AF-A0A7K1U572-F1
#
_entry.id   AF-A0A7K1U572-F1
#
_cell.length_a   1.000
_cell.length_b   1.000
_cell.length_c   1.000
_cell.angle_alpha   90.00
_cell.angle_beta   90.00
_cell.angle_gamma   90.00
#
_symmetry.space_group_name_H-M   'P 1'
#
loop_
_entity.id
_entity.type
_entity.pdbx_description
1 polymer ?
#
loop_
_entity_poly.entity_id
_entity_poly.type
_entity_poly.pdbx_seq_one_letter_code
_entity_poly.pdbx_strand_id
1 'polypeptide(L)'
;MAEKKKQHYVSQFLLRKFGNKDNATMINAYNLKIGKLIMPTAIKGQAQDKFYYGEDLTFENFLSVVEERAAPIIHRICEENTVAFGERKEYSFLLHYLMLYSFRTKANVNKTFDHLNSMFKEIAPYISDFENIDFEHLRLSHPEPAAYNLAYFMDNWVVCADLELFLIINDTEEDFIISDNPLVNFNPLMLRRSAYHLAEGLLNKGLILFLPVSPKHCLMLCDPWAYDVYCAGNTVTLDNIDDLNNINTLQAISADQNIYFTDGTDVQQLVATATKAGSLRENRTISEIIDHPQQKGVKQQFGYYVSHRFCPELSFLREGKEASVYNINEHSDYTRNKEIVDWIKMDKRALHRPQ
;
A
#
# COMPACT_ATOMS: atom_id res chain seq x y z
N MET A 1 -18.86 -11.70 -26.40
CA MET A 1 -18.63 -11.69 -24.94
C MET A 1 -17.80 -10.46 -24.66
N ALA A 2 -18.23 -9.55 -23.78
CA ALA A 2 -17.48 -8.31 -23.54
C ALA A 2 -16.02 -8.64 -23.15
N GLU A 3 -15.07 -8.16 -23.96
CA GLU A 3 -13.65 -8.24 -23.64
C GLU A 3 -13.43 -7.65 -22.23
N LYS A 4 -12.65 -8.34 -21.40
CA LYS A 4 -12.21 -7.85 -20.08
C LYS A 4 -13.30 -7.45 -19.06
N LYS A 5 -14.41 -8.20 -19.00
CA LYS A 5 -15.45 -7.98 -17.94
C LYS A 5 -14.94 -8.14 -16.51
N LYS A 6 -13.99 -9.05 -16.25
CA LYS A 6 -13.38 -9.23 -14.93
C LYS A 6 -12.08 -8.44 -14.91
N GLN A 7 -12.02 -7.45 -14.02
CA GLN A 7 -10.90 -6.52 -13.93
C GLN A 7 -10.21 -6.71 -12.59
N HIS A 8 -8.90 -6.91 -12.66
CA HIS A 8 -8.08 -7.34 -11.52
C HIS A 8 -7.48 -6.14 -10.80
N TYR A 9 -7.69 -6.07 -9.49
CA TYR A 9 -7.07 -5.05 -8.64
C TYR A 9 -5.77 -5.52 -7.99
N VAL A 10 -5.43 -6.81 -8.13
CA VAL A 10 -4.06 -7.31 -8.01
C VAL A 10 -3.68 -8.04 -9.28
N SER A 11 -2.52 -7.70 -9.84
CA SER A 11 -2.11 -8.23 -11.14
C SER A 11 -2.03 -9.76 -11.08
N GLN A 12 -2.55 -10.42 -12.11
CA GLN A 12 -2.43 -11.87 -12.21
C GLN A 12 -0.96 -12.28 -12.35
N PHE A 13 -0.14 -11.47 -13.01
CA PHE A 13 1.30 -11.68 -13.10
C PHE A 13 1.96 -11.79 -11.72
N LEU A 14 1.66 -10.87 -10.79
CA LEU A 14 2.21 -10.90 -9.45
C LEU A 14 1.72 -12.12 -8.67
N LEU A 15 0.42 -12.42 -8.72
CA LEU A 15 -0.13 -13.61 -8.05
C LEU A 15 0.49 -14.91 -8.59
N ARG A 16 0.80 -15.00 -9.88
CA ARG A 16 1.47 -16.18 -10.48
C ARG A 16 2.85 -16.44 -9.89
N LYS A 17 3.55 -15.43 -9.35
CA LYS A 17 4.83 -15.64 -8.65
C LYS A 17 4.67 -16.41 -7.34
N PHE A 18 3.46 -16.45 -6.79
CA PHE A 18 3.08 -17.24 -5.60
C PHE A 18 2.22 -18.46 -5.98
N GLY A 19 2.08 -18.76 -7.28
CA GLY A 19 1.30 -19.88 -7.75
C GLY A 19 1.90 -21.23 -7.40
N ASN A 20 1.08 -22.27 -7.49
CA ASN A 20 1.47 -23.64 -7.17
C ASN A 20 2.60 -24.13 -8.07
N LYS A 21 3.53 -24.95 -7.53
CA LYS A 21 4.74 -25.40 -8.25
C LYS A 21 4.40 -26.15 -9.54
N ASP A 22 3.38 -27.01 -9.48
CA ASP A 22 2.95 -27.84 -10.61
C ASP A 22 2.03 -27.08 -11.58
N ASN A 23 1.45 -25.96 -11.16
CA ASN A 23 0.55 -25.15 -11.98
C ASN A 23 0.49 -23.70 -11.49
N ALA A 24 1.32 -22.84 -12.09
CA ALA A 24 1.38 -21.42 -11.76
C ALA A 24 0.08 -20.62 -12.05
N THR A 25 -0.95 -21.24 -12.67
CA THR A 25 -2.28 -20.60 -12.84
C THR A 25 -3.21 -20.82 -11.65
N MET A 26 -2.81 -21.71 -10.73
CA MET A 26 -3.48 -22.03 -9.49
C MET A 26 -2.70 -21.44 -8.32
N ILE A 27 -3.41 -21.09 -7.26
CA ILE A 27 -2.84 -20.54 -6.03
C ILE A 27 -3.64 -21.03 -4.83
N ASN A 28 -3.01 -21.07 -3.66
CA ASN A 28 -3.70 -21.33 -2.40
C ASN A 28 -4.12 -20.00 -1.76
N ALA A 29 -5.30 -19.98 -1.15
CA ALA A 29 -5.80 -18.78 -0.48
C ALA A 29 -6.37 -19.12 0.90
N TYR A 30 -6.20 -18.21 1.85
CA TYR A 30 -6.91 -18.20 3.12
C TYR A 30 -7.83 -16.97 3.15
N ASN A 31 -9.14 -17.21 3.22
CA ASN A 31 -10.11 -16.13 3.31
C ASN A 31 -10.33 -15.74 4.77
N LEU A 32 -9.94 -14.52 5.10
CA LEU A 32 -9.99 -13.94 6.45
C LEU A 32 -11.41 -13.71 6.96
N LYS A 33 -12.36 -13.41 6.07
CA LYS A 33 -13.73 -13.07 6.47
C LYS A 33 -14.53 -14.31 6.89
N ILE A 34 -14.29 -15.44 6.24
CA ILE A 34 -14.98 -16.71 6.57
C ILE A 34 -14.09 -17.69 7.35
N GLY A 35 -12.80 -17.39 7.52
CA GLY A 35 -11.84 -18.24 8.25
C GLY A 35 -11.60 -19.59 7.58
N LYS A 36 -11.50 -19.64 6.23
CA LYS A 36 -11.37 -20.90 5.48
C LYS A 36 -10.21 -20.88 4.50
N LEU A 37 -9.57 -22.05 4.38
CA LEU A 37 -8.64 -22.37 3.31
C LEU A 37 -9.39 -22.68 2.01
N ILE A 38 -8.86 -22.19 0.90
CA ILE A 38 -9.36 -22.39 -0.46
C ILE A 38 -8.15 -22.86 -1.29
N MET A 39 -8.02 -24.18 -1.43
CA MET A 39 -6.81 -24.81 -1.98
C MET A 39 -7.15 -26.00 -2.89
N PRO A 40 -6.64 -26.05 -4.13
CA PRO A 40 -6.15 -24.93 -4.93
C PRO A 40 -7.31 -24.12 -5.55
N THR A 41 -7.08 -22.85 -5.89
CA THR A 41 -8.04 -22.01 -6.63
C THR A 41 -7.40 -21.30 -7.82
N ALA A 42 -8.18 -21.00 -8.85
CA ALA A 42 -7.67 -20.39 -10.08
C ALA A 42 -7.42 -18.89 -9.88
N ILE A 43 -6.20 -18.42 -10.21
CA ILE A 43 -5.79 -17.00 -10.10
C ILE A 43 -6.73 -16.07 -10.87
N LYS A 44 -7.26 -16.52 -12.01
CA LYS A 44 -8.23 -15.75 -12.83
C LYS A 44 -9.50 -15.33 -12.07
N GLY A 45 -9.81 -16.01 -10.97
CA GLY A 45 -10.97 -15.72 -10.11
C GLY A 45 -10.63 -14.87 -8.88
N GLN A 46 -9.35 -14.62 -8.62
CA GLN A 46 -8.85 -13.94 -7.43
C GLN A 46 -8.61 -12.44 -7.68
N ALA A 47 -8.72 -11.64 -6.63
CA ALA A 47 -8.45 -10.20 -6.62
C ALA A 47 -9.02 -9.42 -7.82
N GLN A 48 -10.29 -9.67 -8.17
CA GLN A 48 -10.99 -9.02 -9.27
C GLN A 48 -12.43 -8.66 -8.91
N ASP A 49 -13.02 -7.76 -9.69
CA ASP A 49 -14.47 -7.58 -9.74
C ASP A 49 -14.98 -7.38 -11.17
N LYS A 50 -16.29 -7.49 -11.36
CA LYS A 50 -16.93 -7.17 -12.65
C LYS A 50 -16.86 -5.66 -12.87
N PHE A 51 -16.25 -5.24 -13.98
CA PHE A 51 -16.13 -3.83 -14.36
C PHE A 51 -15.62 -2.93 -13.23
N TYR A 52 -14.64 -3.43 -12.47
CA TYR A 52 -14.14 -2.76 -11.26
C TYR A 52 -13.65 -1.32 -11.51
N TYR A 53 -13.06 -1.08 -12.68
CA TYR A 53 -12.58 0.22 -13.17
C TYR A 53 -13.49 0.84 -14.24
N GLY A 54 -14.70 0.31 -14.45
CA GLY A 54 -15.64 0.79 -15.46
C GLY A 54 -15.76 -0.09 -16.70
N GLU A 55 -16.81 0.14 -17.49
CA GLU A 55 -17.13 -0.65 -18.69
C GLU A 55 -16.35 -0.22 -19.93
N ASP A 56 -15.79 0.99 -19.95
CA ASP A 56 -15.10 1.58 -21.11
C ASP A 56 -13.69 1.01 -21.35
N LEU A 57 -13.18 0.21 -20.40
CA LEU A 57 -11.86 -0.42 -20.39
C LEU A 57 -10.67 0.54 -20.38
N THR A 58 -10.87 1.85 -20.17
CA THR A 58 -9.80 2.86 -20.23
C THR A 58 -8.71 2.57 -19.20
N PHE A 59 -9.10 2.44 -17.93
CA PHE A 59 -8.18 2.14 -16.83
C PHE A 59 -7.62 0.71 -16.90
N GLU A 60 -8.45 -0.26 -17.28
CA GLU A 60 -8.01 -1.65 -17.45
C GLU A 60 -6.90 -1.76 -18.52
N ASN A 61 -7.03 -1.06 -19.64
CA ASN A 61 -6.02 -1.03 -20.69
C ASN A 61 -4.75 -0.29 -20.23
N PHE A 62 -4.91 0.83 -19.51
CA PHE A 62 -3.78 1.55 -18.91
C PHE A 62 -2.98 0.67 -17.95
N LEU A 63 -3.65 -0.02 -17.02
CA LEU A 63 -3.02 -0.92 -16.06
C LEU A 63 -2.30 -2.07 -16.76
N SER A 64 -2.88 -2.63 -17.83
CA SER A 64 -2.23 -3.66 -18.64
C SER A 64 -0.88 -3.21 -19.22
N VAL A 65 -0.77 -1.95 -19.66
CA VAL A 65 0.49 -1.39 -20.18
C VAL A 65 1.52 -1.23 -19.06
N VAL A 66 1.11 -0.73 -17.89
CA VAL A 66 2.03 -0.61 -16.74
C VAL A 66 2.53 -1.98 -16.29
N GLU A 67 1.65 -2.98 -16.25
CA GLU A 67 1.99 -4.36 -15.89
C GLU A 67 2.93 -5.02 -16.91
N GLU A 68 2.71 -4.81 -18.21
CA GLU A 68 3.60 -5.30 -19.27
C GLU A 68 5.03 -4.74 -19.15
N ARG A 69 5.17 -3.48 -18.71
CA ARG A 69 6.48 -2.84 -18.47
C ARG A 69 7.15 -3.31 -17.19
N ALA A 70 6.38 -3.52 -16.12
CA ALA A 70 6.91 -3.93 -14.82
C ALA A 70 7.26 -5.42 -14.75
N ALA A 71 6.53 -6.28 -15.46
CA ALA A 71 6.72 -7.73 -15.43
C ALA A 71 8.16 -8.21 -15.73
N PRO A 72 8.83 -7.77 -16.81
CA PRO A 72 10.21 -8.18 -17.07
C PRO A 72 11.20 -7.64 -16.02
N ILE A 73 10.95 -6.46 -15.45
CA ILE A 73 11.79 -5.88 -14.38
C ILE A 73 11.69 -6.76 -13.12
N ILE A 74 10.47 -7.06 -12.67
CA ILE A 74 10.23 -7.94 -11.51
C ILE A 74 10.80 -9.34 -11.76
N HIS A 75 10.65 -9.87 -12.98
CA HIS A 75 11.22 -11.17 -13.33
C HIS A 75 12.73 -11.19 -13.17
N ARG A 76 13.42 -10.18 -13.72
CA ARG A 76 14.87 -10.02 -13.62
C ARG A 76 15.32 -9.85 -12.18
N ILE A 77 14.64 -9.01 -11.39
CA ILE A 77 14.94 -8.83 -9.95
C ILE A 77 14.96 -10.18 -9.22
N CYS A 78 13.97 -11.04 -9.47
CA CYS A 78 13.88 -12.36 -8.83
C CYS A 78 14.87 -13.41 -9.39
N GLU A 79 15.39 -13.24 -10.60
CA GLU A 79 16.38 -14.17 -11.18
C GLU A 79 17.82 -13.76 -10.83
N GLU A 80 18.09 -12.46 -10.84
CA GLU A 80 19.43 -11.89 -10.64
C GLU A 80 19.68 -11.46 -9.19
N ASN A 81 18.67 -11.52 -8.32
CA ASN A 81 18.76 -11.15 -6.90
C ASN A 81 19.29 -9.71 -6.68
N THR A 82 18.86 -8.78 -7.54
CA THR A 82 19.34 -7.40 -7.53
C THR A 82 18.26 -6.41 -7.95
N VAL A 83 18.34 -5.21 -7.39
CA VAL A 83 17.58 -4.02 -7.84
C VAL A 83 18.49 -3.02 -8.57
N ALA A 84 19.63 -3.48 -9.07
CA ALA A 84 20.45 -2.71 -9.99
C ALA A 84 19.73 -2.56 -11.35
N PHE A 85 19.34 -1.33 -11.67
CA PHE A 85 18.70 -1.01 -12.94
C PHE A 85 19.75 -0.68 -14.00
N GLY A 86 19.57 -1.24 -15.19
CA GLY A 86 20.44 -0.95 -16.34
C GLY A 86 20.10 0.40 -16.97
N GLU A 87 18.80 0.76 -16.98
CA GLU A 87 18.32 2.04 -17.51
C GLU A 87 17.57 2.85 -16.45
N ARG A 88 17.74 4.18 -16.47
CA ARG A 88 17.05 5.10 -15.54
C ARG A 88 15.53 4.99 -15.56
N LYS A 89 14.91 4.55 -16.67
CA LYS A 89 13.45 4.45 -16.80
C LYS A 89 12.86 3.22 -16.10
N GLU A 90 13.65 2.17 -15.87
CA GLU A 90 13.17 0.94 -15.24
C GLU A 90 12.68 1.20 -13.82
N TYR A 91 13.45 1.98 -13.05
CA TYR A 91 13.05 2.38 -11.70
C TYR A 91 11.72 3.15 -11.71
N SER A 92 11.54 4.09 -12.64
CA SER A 92 10.28 4.85 -12.75
C SER A 92 9.08 3.96 -13.10
N PHE A 93 9.25 2.97 -14.00
CA PHE A 93 8.18 2.02 -14.32
C PHE A 93 7.85 1.12 -13.12
N LEU A 94 8.88 0.65 -12.40
CA LEU A 94 8.69 -0.13 -11.18
C LEU A 94 7.96 0.69 -10.11
N LEU A 95 8.43 1.90 -9.82
CA LEU A 95 7.82 2.78 -8.83
C LEU A 95 6.36 3.08 -9.16
N HIS A 96 6.05 3.38 -10.42
CA HIS A 96 4.67 3.58 -10.86
C HIS A 96 3.84 2.31 -10.63
N TYR A 97 4.35 1.14 -11.00
CA TYR A 97 3.66 -0.14 -10.76
C TYR A 97 3.39 -0.41 -9.27
N LEU A 98 4.37 -0.16 -8.39
CA LEU A 98 4.20 -0.27 -6.94
C LEU A 98 3.11 0.69 -6.46
N MET A 99 3.21 1.97 -6.80
CA MET A 99 2.30 3.01 -6.31
C MET A 99 0.85 2.83 -6.74
N LEU A 100 0.58 2.15 -7.86
CA LEU A 100 -0.79 1.80 -8.25
C LEU A 100 -1.49 0.97 -7.16
N TYR A 101 -0.77 0.12 -6.41
CA TYR A 101 -1.36 -0.65 -5.31
C TYR A 101 -1.81 0.20 -4.13
N SER A 102 -1.23 1.38 -3.90
CA SER A 102 -1.70 2.33 -2.89
C SER A 102 -3.11 2.85 -3.17
N PHE A 103 -3.62 2.72 -4.40
CA PHE A 103 -4.87 3.35 -4.81
C PHE A 103 -5.88 2.38 -5.44
N ARG A 104 -5.43 1.28 -6.05
CA ARG A 104 -6.30 0.42 -6.88
C ARG A 104 -7.00 -0.70 -6.13
N THR A 105 -6.50 -1.15 -4.98
CA THR A 105 -7.04 -2.31 -4.26
C THR A 105 -8.38 -1.98 -3.60
N LYS A 106 -9.23 -2.99 -3.38
CA LYS A 106 -10.52 -2.78 -2.69
C LYS A 106 -10.34 -2.16 -1.31
N ALA A 107 -9.33 -2.61 -0.56
CA ALA A 107 -8.98 -2.04 0.72
C ALA A 107 -8.73 -0.52 0.61
N ASN A 108 -7.87 -0.10 -0.31
CA ASN A 108 -7.49 1.31 -0.43
C ASN A 108 -8.59 2.17 -1.02
N VAL A 109 -9.40 1.65 -1.96
CA VAL A 109 -10.60 2.36 -2.45
C VAL A 109 -11.59 2.57 -1.30
N ASN A 110 -11.90 1.53 -0.52
CA ASN A 110 -12.80 1.66 0.63
C ASN A 110 -12.26 2.66 1.65
N LYS A 111 -10.96 2.60 1.98
CA LYS A 111 -10.30 3.58 2.87
C LYS A 111 -10.48 5.02 2.37
N THR A 112 -10.28 5.29 1.07
CA THR A 112 -10.50 6.64 0.50
C THR A 112 -11.94 7.09 0.71
N PHE A 113 -12.93 6.24 0.39
CA PHE A 113 -14.34 6.62 0.50
C PHE A 113 -14.81 6.71 1.96
N ASP A 114 -14.29 5.88 2.86
CA ASP A 114 -14.53 6.00 4.31
C ASP A 114 -13.99 7.34 4.84
N HIS A 115 -12.78 7.71 4.42
CA HIS A 115 -12.19 9.00 4.76
C HIS A 115 -13.00 10.18 4.19
N LEU A 116 -13.36 10.16 2.90
CA LEU A 116 -14.20 11.19 2.29
C LEU A 116 -15.54 11.34 3.02
N ASN A 117 -16.23 10.23 3.30
CA ASN A 117 -17.49 10.27 4.04
C ASN A 117 -17.34 10.84 5.45
N SER A 118 -16.28 10.46 6.17
CA SER A 118 -15.98 11.05 7.47
C SER A 118 -15.71 12.54 7.38
N MET A 119 -15.01 13.00 6.32
CA MET A 119 -14.78 14.43 6.13
C MET A 119 -16.08 15.19 5.86
N PHE A 120 -16.89 14.71 4.93
CA PHE A 120 -18.16 15.36 4.56
C PHE A 120 -19.11 15.46 5.74
N LYS A 121 -19.21 14.42 6.56
CA LYS A 121 -20.03 14.41 7.78
C LYS A 121 -19.66 15.55 8.74
N GLU A 122 -18.38 15.82 8.90
CA GLU A 122 -17.86 16.83 9.84
C GLU A 122 -17.95 18.26 9.28
N ILE A 123 -17.84 18.46 7.97
CA ILE A 123 -17.96 19.79 7.34
C ILE A 123 -19.41 20.18 7.03
N ALA A 124 -20.33 19.21 6.88
CA ALA A 124 -21.72 19.46 6.48
C ALA A 124 -22.43 20.52 7.35
N PRO A 125 -22.27 20.54 8.70
CA PRO A 125 -22.87 21.58 9.54
C PRO A 125 -22.40 23.01 9.23
N TYR A 126 -21.29 23.18 8.50
CA TYR A 126 -20.71 24.46 8.12
C TYR A 126 -21.07 24.89 6.69
N ILE A 127 -21.81 24.06 5.94
CA ILE A 127 -22.20 24.32 4.55
C ILE A 127 -23.73 24.36 4.48
N SER A 128 -24.31 25.53 4.24
CA SER A 128 -25.77 25.74 4.23
C SER A 128 -26.52 24.79 3.30
N ASP A 129 -25.93 24.48 2.15
CA ASP A 129 -26.54 23.60 1.14
C ASP A 129 -26.63 22.13 1.62
N PHE A 130 -25.86 21.77 2.65
CA PHE A 130 -25.74 20.42 3.18
C PHE A 130 -26.41 20.23 4.55
N GLU A 131 -26.94 21.31 5.17
CA GLU A 131 -27.50 21.28 6.52
C GLU A 131 -28.65 20.27 6.69
N ASN A 132 -29.42 20.03 5.61
CA ASN A 132 -30.56 19.11 5.62
C ASN A 132 -30.22 17.68 5.15
N ILE A 133 -28.95 17.38 4.88
CA ILE A 133 -28.50 16.06 4.43
C ILE A 133 -28.00 15.26 5.63
N ASP A 134 -28.59 14.09 5.85
CA ASP A 134 -28.20 13.20 6.92
C ASP A 134 -26.98 12.35 6.54
N PHE A 135 -25.77 12.88 6.77
CA PHE A 135 -24.51 12.16 6.55
C PHE A 135 -24.18 11.10 7.61
N GLU A 136 -25.02 10.89 8.64
CA GLU A 136 -24.90 9.73 9.53
C GLU A 136 -25.40 8.46 8.85
N HIS A 137 -26.41 8.60 8.00
CA HIS A 137 -27.07 7.47 7.34
C HIS A 137 -26.85 7.45 5.82
N LEU A 138 -26.60 8.60 5.20
CA LEU A 138 -26.26 8.72 3.80
C LEU A 138 -24.75 8.70 3.62
N ARG A 139 -24.30 7.94 2.61
CA ARG A 139 -22.90 7.86 2.23
C ARG A 139 -22.71 8.36 0.82
N LEU A 140 -21.73 9.24 0.64
CA LEU A 140 -21.19 9.59 -0.66
C LEU A 140 -20.58 8.36 -1.30
N SER A 141 -20.96 8.14 -2.55
CA SER A 141 -20.48 7.05 -3.38
C SER A 141 -20.24 7.59 -4.78
N HIS A 142 -19.20 7.07 -5.43
CA HIS A 142 -18.95 7.30 -6.85
C HIS A 142 -19.41 6.06 -7.63
N PRO A 143 -20.04 6.20 -8.81
CA PRO A 143 -20.47 5.05 -9.61
C PRO A 143 -19.33 4.07 -9.95
N GLU A 144 -18.13 4.61 -10.16
CA GLU A 144 -16.91 3.87 -10.47
C GLU A 144 -15.80 4.25 -9.47
N PRO A 145 -15.84 3.76 -8.22
CA PRO A 145 -15.01 4.28 -7.14
C PRO A 145 -13.53 4.00 -7.34
N ALA A 146 -13.18 2.86 -7.94
CA ALA A 146 -11.78 2.50 -8.19
C ALA A 146 -11.17 3.33 -9.33
N ALA A 147 -11.93 3.58 -10.40
CA ALA A 147 -11.52 4.45 -11.49
C ALA A 147 -11.29 5.89 -11.00
N TYR A 148 -12.23 6.41 -10.19
CA TYR A 148 -12.09 7.71 -9.53
C TYR A 148 -10.81 7.79 -8.68
N ASN A 149 -10.58 6.77 -7.83
CA ASN A 149 -9.41 6.75 -6.95
C ASN A 149 -8.10 6.76 -7.75
N LEU A 150 -8.02 5.94 -8.81
CA LEU A 150 -6.88 5.93 -9.71
C LEU A 150 -6.68 7.26 -10.44
N ALA A 151 -7.74 7.83 -11.00
CA ALA A 151 -7.69 9.10 -11.71
C ALA A 151 -7.18 10.23 -10.81
N TYR A 152 -7.71 10.30 -9.58
CA TYR A 152 -7.40 11.34 -8.61
C TYR A 152 -5.93 11.27 -8.16
N PHE A 153 -5.38 10.06 -8.03
CA PHE A 153 -4.01 9.82 -7.56
C PHE A 153 -3.01 9.50 -8.67
N MET A 154 -3.38 9.65 -9.95
CA MET A 154 -2.57 9.17 -11.08
C MET A 154 -1.18 9.82 -11.15
N ASP A 155 -1.06 11.09 -10.75
CA ASP A 155 0.21 11.80 -10.75
C ASP A 155 1.01 11.62 -9.44
N ASN A 156 0.45 10.92 -8.45
CA ASN A 156 1.08 10.76 -7.14
C ASN A 156 2.11 9.63 -7.10
N TRP A 157 2.47 9.03 -8.23
CA TRP A 157 3.56 8.04 -8.29
C TRP A 157 4.92 8.62 -7.85
N VAL A 158 5.12 9.93 -7.99
CA VAL A 158 6.35 10.64 -7.57
C VAL A 158 6.45 10.79 -6.05
N VAL A 159 5.35 10.59 -5.30
CA VAL A 159 5.29 10.80 -3.84
C VAL A 159 6.35 10.02 -3.06
N CYS A 160 6.75 8.86 -3.59
CA CYS A 160 7.72 7.97 -2.97
C CYS A 160 9.05 7.90 -3.76
N ALA A 161 9.29 8.83 -4.69
CA ALA A 161 10.51 8.83 -5.51
C ALA A 161 11.77 9.18 -4.70
N ASP A 162 11.60 9.79 -3.52
CA ASP A 162 12.63 10.10 -2.55
C ASP A 162 13.03 8.91 -1.65
N LEU A 163 12.21 7.85 -1.62
CA LEU A 163 12.50 6.65 -0.85
C LEU A 163 13.59 5.82 -1.54
N GLU A 164 14.44 5.19 -0.73
CA GLU A 164 15.47 4.28 -1.22
C GLU A 164 14.89 2.87 -1.40
N LEU A 165 15.20 2.24 -2.54
CA LEU A 165 14.74 0.89 -2.87
C LEU A 165 15.75 -0.16 -2.40
N PHE A 166 15.24 -1.17 -1.72
CA PHE A 166 15.96 -2.36 -1.30
C PHE A 166 15.25 -3.62 -1.81
N LEU A 167 16.04 -4.66 -2.05
CA LEU A 167 15.57 -6.03 -2.24
C LEU A 167 15.82 -6.85 -0.98
N ILE A 168 14.77 -7.37 -0.37
CA ILE A 168 14.87 -8.35 0.70
C ILE A 168 14.83 -9.74 0.08
N ILE A 169 15.89 -10.52 0.29
CA ILE A 169 16.00 -11.92 -0.10
C ILE A 169 15.78 -12.76 1.15
N ASN A 170 14.74 -13.59 1.11
CA ASN A 170 14.40 -14.48 2.21
C ASN A 170 15.23 -15.77 2.13
N ASP A 171 16.13 -15.94 3.09
CA ASP A 171 16.97 -17.13 3.29
C ASP A 171 16.49 -17.96 4.49
N THR A 172 15.24 -17.78 4.91
CA THR A 172 14.60 -18.58 5.95
C THR A 172 13.89 -19.82 5.38
N GLU A 173 13.53 -20.73 6.27
CA GLU A 173 12.80 -21.98 6.00
C GLU A 173 11.40 -21.73 5.41
N GLU A 174 10.76 -20.61 5.76
CA GLU A 174 9.39 -20.26 5.39
C GLU A 174 9.34 -19.32 4.18
N ASP A 175 8.14 -19.13 3.63
CA ASP A 175 7.91 -18.27 2.47
C ASP A 175 7.25 -16.93 2.87
N PHE A 176 7.53 -15.89 2.10
CA PHE A 176 6.67 -14.71 2.11
C PHE A 176 5.26 -15.08 1.61
N ILE A 177 4.25 -14.47 2.22
CA ILE A 177 2.86 -14.50 1.74
C ILE A 177 2.54 -13.21 1.00
N ILE A 178 1.45 -13.21 0.21
CA ILE A 178 0.90 -12.00 -0.40
C ILE A 178 -0.59 -11.89 -0.10
N SER A 179 -1.22 -10.75 -0.34
CA SER A 179 -2.66 -10.57 -0.11
C SER A 179 -3.35 -9.84 -1.26
N ASP A 180 -4.66 -9.72 -1.14
CA ASP A 180 -5.48 -8.88 -2.03
C ASP A 180 -5.31 -7.36 -1.78
N ASN A 181 -4.38 -6.97 -0.91
CA ASN A 181 -3.87 -5.61 -0.76
C ASN A 181 -2.34 -5.63 -0.55
N PRO A 182 -1.55 -5.83 -1.62
CA PRO A 182 -0.21 -6.38 -1.50
C PRO A 182 0.87 -5.37 -1.07
N LEU A 183 0.65 -4.08 -1.28
CA LEU A 183 1.59 -3.04 -0.85
C LEU A 183 1.27 -2.60 0.58
N VAL A 184 2.18 -2.89 1.49
CA VAL A 184 2.02 -2.68 2.93
C VAL A 184 2.70 -1.38 3.35
N ASN A 185 1.95 -0.50 4.02
CA ASN A 185 2.51 0.66 4.70
C ASN A 185 3.00 0.27 6.10
N PHE A 186 4.21 0.70 6.45
CA PHE A 186 4.76 0.56 7.79
C PHE A 186 5.52 1.82 8.16
N ASN A 187 5.34 2.33 9.38
CA ASN A 187 6.04 3.51 9.85
C ASN A 187 6.33 3.42 11.35
N PRO A 188 7.41 2.69 11.73
CA PRO A 188 7.72 2.47 13.14
C PRO A 188 8.08 3.77 13.86
N LEU A 189 8.58 4.80 13.15
CA LEU A 189 8.89 6.10 13.76
C LEU A 189 7.60 6.75 14.29
N MET A 190 6.56 6.83 13.46
CA MET A 190 5.27 7.40 13.86
C MET A 190 4.57 6.56 14.94
N LEU A 191 4.61 5.23 14.81
CA LEU A 191 4.01 4.31 15.78
C LEU A 191 4.65 4.44 17.18
N ARG A 192 5.98 4.57 17.26
CA ARG A 192 6.73 4.67 18.54
C ARG A 192 6.61 6.03 19.22
N ARG A 193 6.37 7.10 18.45
CA ARG A 193 6.26 8.47 18.98
C ARG A 193 4.82 8.86 19.34
N SER A 194 3.93 7.88 19.55
CA SER A 194 2.49 8.09 19.79
C SER A 194 1.75 8.88 18.71
N ALA A 195 2.39 9.13 17.57
CA ALA A 195 1.84 9.77 16.38
C ALA A 195 1.29 8.71 15.40
N TYR A 196 0.72 7.63 15.94
CA TYR A 196 0.29 6.46 15.17
C TYR A 196 -0.76 6.80 14.09
N HIS A 197 -1.52 7.88 14.25
CA HIS A 197 -2.47 8.39 13.27
C HIS A 197 -1.78 8.90 11.98
N LEU A 198 -0.48 9.20 12.04
CA LEU A 198 0.35 9.57 10.91
C LEU A 198 1.07 8.38 10.26
N ALA A 199 0.87 7.14 10.72
CA ALA A 199 1.68 6.02 10.25
C ALA A 199 1.43 5.60 8.78
N GLU A 200 0.28 5.97 8.20
CA GLU A 200 -0.11 5.55 6.84
C GLU A 200 0.08 6.63 5.76
N GLY A 201 0.50 7.83 6.12
CA GLY A 201 0.66 8.93 5.16
C GLY A 201 1.84 8.68 4.22
N LEU A 202 1.58 8.64 2.91
CA LEU A 202 2.60 8.38 1.90
C LEU A 202 3.70 9.46 1.84
N LEU A 203 3.45 10.66 2.36
CA LEU A 203 4.42 11.75 2.46
C LEU A 203 5.13 11.81 3.81
N ASN A 204 4.73 10.98 4.79
CA ASN A 204 5.18 11.13 6.15
C ASN A 204 6.60 10.59 6.34
N LYS A 205 7.37 11.26 7.20
CA LYS A 205 8.70 10.83 7.65
C LYS A 205 8.65 9.43 8.26
N GLY A 206 9.68 8.64 8.01
CA GLY A 206 9.77 7.26 8.48
C GLY A 206 8.91 6.25 7.72
N LEU A 207 8.41 6.60 6.53
CA LEU A 207 7.63 5.65 5.73
C LEU A 207 8.51 4.50 5.24
N ILE A 208 7.97 3.29 5.37
CA ILE A 208 8.48 2.07 4.76
C ILE A 208 7.32 1.42 4.00
N LEU A 209 7.57 0.98 2.77
CA LEU A 209 6.62 0.22 1.96
C LEU A 209 7.19 -1.17 1.69
N PHE A 210 6.43 -2.22 1.94
CA PHE A 210 6.79 -3.58 1.56
C PHE A 210 5.87 -4.10 0.43
N LEU A 211 6.46 -4.74 -0.56
CA LEU A 211 5.74 -5.49 -1.59
C LEU A 211 6.41 -6.85 -1.81
N PRO A 212 5.86 -7.95 -1.28
CA PRO A 212 6.27 -9.29 -1.65
C PRO A 212 6.07 -9.51 -3.16
N VAL A 213 7.14 -9.85 -3.88
CA VAL A 213 7.11 -10.08 -5.34
C VAL A 213 7.33 -11.54 -5.72
N SER A 214 7.77 -12.35 -4.76
CA SER A 214 7.75 -13.81 -4.81
C SER A 214 7.86 -14.37 -3.38
N PRO A 215 7.73 -15.68 -3.16
CA PRO A 215 7.92 -16.31 -1.86
C PRO A 215 9.29 -16.06 -1.22
N LYS A 216 10.30 -15.74 -2.06
CA LYS A 216 11.68 -15.50 -1.62
C LYS A 216 12.17 -14.05 -1.78
N HIS A 217 11.32 -13.15 -2.30
CA HIS A 217 11.71 -11.77 -2.62
C HIS A 217 10.65 -10.76 -2.20
N CYS A 218 11.07 -9.72 -1.48
CA CYS A 218 10.22 -8.58 -1.13
C CYS A 218 10.94 -7.28 -1.50
N LEU A 219 10.24 -6.38 -2.20
CA LEU A 219 10.72 -5.03 -2.43
C LEU A 219 10.41 -4.16 -1.22
N MET A 220 11.38 -3.36 -0.79
CA MET A 220 11.21 -2.41 0.30
C MET A 220 11.59 -1.00 -0.18
N LEU A 221 10.66 -0.05 -0.10
CA LEU A 221 10.98 1.37 -0.21
C LEU A 221 11.09 1.94 1.20
N CYS A 222 12.21 2.56 1.56
CA CYS A 222 12.51 2.99 2.92
C CYS A 222 12.92 4.46 2.94
N ASP A 223 12.48 5.22 3.94
CA ASP A 223 12.91 6.61 4.14
C ASP A 223 14.35 6.65 4.68
N PRO A 224 15.35 7.05 3.86
CA PRO A 224 16.75 7.03 4.26
C PRO A 224 17.09 8.10 5.30
N TRP A 225 16.22 9.12 5.47
CA TRP A 225 16.38 10.08 6.56
C TRP A 225 16.11 9.43 7.93
N ALA A 226 15.19 8.46 7.96
CA ALA A 226 14.71 7.87 9.20
C ALA A 226 15.49 6.63 9.64
N TYR A 227 16.03 5.85 8.70
CA TYR A 227 16.57 4.54 8.99
C TYR A 227 17.90 4.24 8.31
N ASP A 228 18.79 3.59 9.06
CA ASP A 228 19.92 2.85 8.50
C ASP A 228 19.49 1.40 8.27
N VAL A 229 19.70 0.88 7.06
CA VAL A 229 19.38 -0.51 6.70
C VAL A 229 20.68 -1.34 6.66
N TYR A 230 20.68 -2.49 7.33
CA TYR A 230 21.79 -3.45 7.23
C TYR A 230 21.66 -4.27 5.94
N CYS A 231 22.50 -3.97 4.96
CA CYS A 231 22.44 -4.54 3.62
C CYS A 231 23.82 -4.62 2.95
N ALA A 232 23.91 -5.44 1.91
CA ALA A 232 25.03 -5.45 0.97
C ALA A 232 24.59 -4.76 -0.34
N GLY A 233 25.08 -3.54 -0.58
CA GLY A 233 24.53 -2.68 -1.63
C GLY A 233 23.08 -2.30 -1.28
N ASN A 234 22.13 -2.67 -2.13
CA ASN A 234 20.69 -2.51 -1.88
C ASN A 234 19.97 -3.84 -1.58
N THR A 235 20.73 -4.88 -1.20
CA THR A 235 20.18 -6.20 -0.91
C THR A 235 20.27 -6.52 0.58
N VAL A 236 19.14 -6.85 1.18
CA VAL A 236 19.00 -7.32 2.56
C VAL A 236 18.85 -8.84 2.52
N THR A 237 19.75 -9.56 3.17
CA THR A 237 19.54 -11.00 3.44
C THR A 237 18.71 -11.13 4.71
N LEU A 238 17.58 -11.82 4.60
CA LEU A 238 16.66 -12.08 5.70
C LEU A 238 16.81 -13.55 6.11
N ASP A 239 17.61 -13.79 7.15
CA ASP A 239 17.89 -15.11 7.75
C ASP A 239 17.18 -15.29 9.11
N ASN A 240 16.63 -14.22 9.67
CA ASN A 240 15.83 -14.25 10.90
C ASN A 240 14.36 -14.54 10.62
N ILE A 241 13.87 -15.69 11.12
CA ILE A 241 12.48 -16.12 10.98
C ILE A 241 11.47 -15.16 11.65
N ASP A 242 11.86 -14.47 12.72
CA ASP A 242 10.98 -13.50 13.38
C ASP A 242 10.74 -12.27 12.51
N ASP A 243 11.75 -11.82 11.77
CA ASP A 243 11.58 -10.72 10.81
C ASP A 243 10.65 -11.13 9.67
N LEU A 244 10.78 -12.36 9.14
CA LEU A 244 9.84 -12.91 8.15
C LEU A 244 8.41 -12.91 8.72
N ASN A 245 8.24 -13.49 9.92
CA ASN A 245 6.93 -13.58 10.57
C ASN A 245 6.32 -12.21 10.83
N ASN A 246 7.12 -11.20 11.14
CA ASN A 246 6.69 -9.82 11.32
C ASN A 246 6.23 -9.20 10.00
N ILE A 247 6.97 -9.37 8.90
CA ILE A 247 6.57 -8.90 7.56
C ILE A 247 5.30 -9.63 7.09
N ASN A 248 5.22 -10.95 7.26
CA ASN A 248 4.02 -11.73 6.95
C ASN A 248 2.82 -11.32 7.82
N THR A 249 3.03 -10.97 9.09
CA THR A 249 1.98 -10.43 9.95
C THR A 249 1.49 -9.07 9.42
N LEU A 250 2.39 -8.17 9.01
CA LEU A 250 2.01 -6.89 8.40
C LEU A 250 1.25 -7.08 7.08
N GLN A 251 1.68 -8.03 6.24
CA GLN A 251 0.97 -8.43 5.02
C GLN A 251 -0.45 -8.94 5.32
N ALA A 252 -0.57 -9.78 6.34
CA ALA A 252 -1.84 -10.31 6.81
C ALA A 252 -2.71 -9.20 7.40
N ILE A 253 -2.16 -8.21 8.12
CA ILE A 253 -2.92 -7.04 8.61
C ILE A 253 -3.47 -6.23 7.43
N SER A 254 -2.67 -6.02 6.38
CA SER A 254 -3.03 -5.22 5.20
C SER A 254 -4.17 -5.80 4.36
N ALA A 255 -4.34 -7.13 4.33
CA ALA A 255 -5.30 -7.83 3.48
C ALA A 255 -6.77 -7.38 3.70
N ASP A 256 -7.59 -7.31 2.64
CA ASP A 256 -9.05 -7.12 2.80
C ASP A 256 -9.72 -8.47 3.11
N GLN A 257 -9.59 -9.44 2.21
CA GLN A 257 -10.31 -10.71 2.31
C GLN A 257 -9.40 -11.91 2.23
N ASN A 258 -8.35 -11.87 1.43
CA ASN A 258 -7.58 -13.06 1.11
C ASN A 258 -6.08 -12.84 1.32
N ILE A 259 -5.47 -13.86 1.92
CA ILE A 259 -4.02 -14.09 1.91
C ILE A 259 -3.77 -15.21 0.91
N TYR A 260 -2.76 -15.06 0.07
CA TYR A 260 -2.33 -16.03 -0.92
C TYR A 260 -0.93 -16.55 -0.59
N PHE A 261 -0.68 -17.82 -0.85
CA PHE A 261 0.52 -18.53 -0.42
C PHE A 261 0.82 -19.73 -1.33
N THR A 262 2.03 -20.28 -1.21
CA THR A 262 2.52 -21.39 -2.03
C THR A 262 2.11 -22.74 -1.45
N ASP A 263 2.35 -23.84 -2.18
CA ASP A 263 2.17 -25.19 -1.64
C ASP A 263 3.17 -25.55 -0.52
N GLY A 264 4.24 -24.77 -0.36
CA GLY A 264 5.28 -25.01 0.64
C GLY A 264 5.02 -24.36 1.99
N THR A 265 4.04 -23.46 2.10
CA THR A 265 3.77 -22.72 3.34
C THR A 265 3.13 -23.62 4.40
N ASP A 266 3.61 -23.51 5.65
CA ASP A 266 2.93 -24.14 6.78
C ASP A 266 1.55 -23.50 7.03
N VAL A 267 0.50 -24.28 6.75
CA VAL A 267 -0.89 -23.86 6.88
C VAL A 267 -1.27 -23.53 8.33
N GLN A 268 -0.72 -24.22 9.33
CA GLN A 268 -1.01 -23.92 10.73
C GLN A 268 -0.41 -22.56 11.12
N GLN A 269 0.84 -22.31 10.71
CA GLN A 269 1.51 -21.03 10.94
C GLN A 269 0.83 -19.89 10.19
N LEU A 270 0.37 -20.12 8.96
CA LEU A 270 -0.43 -19.17 8.20
C LEU A 270 -1.72 -18.78 8.92
N VAL A 271 -2.48 -19.77 9.41
CA VAL A 271 -3.74 -19.53 10.15
C VAL A 271 -3.47 -18.80 11.46
N ALA A 272 -2.38 -19.13 12.17
CA ALA A 272 -1.96 -18.41 13.37
C ALA A 272 -1.63 -16.94 13.05
N THR A 273 -0.87 -16.70 11.97
CA THR A 273 -0.53 -15.35 11.48
C THR A 273 -1.79 -14.56 11.13
N ALA A 274 -2.72 -15.17 10.40
CA ALA A 274 -3.99 -14.56 10.02
C ALA A 274 -4.86 -14.22 11.24
N THR A 275 -4.91 -15.10 12.24
CA THR A 275 -5.65 -14.89 13.49
C THR A 275 -5.05 -13.75 14.30
N LYS A 276 -3.71 -13.72 14.44
CA LYS A 276 -2.97 -12.63 15.08
C LYS A 276 -3.21 -11.30 14.36
N ALA A 277 -3.16 -11.29 13.02
CA ALA A 277 -3.43 -10.09 12.24
C ALA A 277 -4.86 -9.57 12.47
N GLY A 278 -5.85 -10.46 12.56
CA GLY A 278 -7.24 -10.11 12.86
C GLY A 278 -7.41 -9.34 14.17
N SER A 279 -6.67 -9.70 15.23
CA SER A 279 -6.73 -9.00 16.53
C SER A 279 -5.94 -7.69 16.58
N LEU A 280 -5.02 -7.49 15.63
CA LEU A 280 -4.17 -6.28 15.54
C LEU A 280 -4.79 -5.17 14.68
N ARG A 281 -5.82 -5.46 13.90
CA ARG A 281 -6.52 -4.49 13.06
C ARG A 281 -7.41 -3.58 13.89
N GLU A 282 -7.25 -2.28 13.70
CA GLU A 282 -8.16 -1.25 14.21
C GLU A 282 -9.12 -0.78 13.12
N ASN A 283 -8.62 -0.51 11.91
CA ASN A 283 -9.38 -0.01 10.76
C ASN A 283 -10.35 1.12 11.13
N ARG A 284 -9.83 2.17 11.76
CA ARG A 284 -10.62 3.32 12.21
C ARG A 284 -10.19 4.61 11.53
N THR A 285 -11.17 5.44 11.23
CA THR A 285 -10.94 6.83 10.80
C THR A 285 -10.99 7.75 12.01
N ILE A 286 -10.05 8.67 12.10
CA ILE A 286 -10.04 9.75 13.08
C ILE A 286 -10.21 11.05 12.30
N SER A 287 -11.10 11.92 12.75
CA SER A 287 -11.26 13.26 12.20
C SER A 287 -11.17 14.28 13.32
N GLU A 288 -10.40 15.33 13.09
CA GLU A 288 -10.16 16.40 14.05
C GLU A 288 -10.37 17.75 13.36
N ILE A 289 -11.03 18.68 14.05
CA ILE A 289 -11.18 20.06 13.60
C ILE A 289 -10.42 20.94 14.58
N ILE A 290 -9.43 21.68 14.09
CA ILE A 290 -8.62 22.61 14.89
C ILE A 290 -8.69 24.02 14.29
N ASP A 291 -8.43 25.04 15.10
CA ASP A 291 -8.30 26.41 14.60
C ASP A 291 -7.02 26.57 13.77
N HIS A 292 -7.11 27.29 12.65
CA HIS A 292 -5.95 27.54 11.79
C HIS A 292 -4.93 28.39 12.56
N PRO A 293 -3.66 27.95 12.71
CA PRO A 293 -2.70 28.59 13.61
C PRO A 293 -2.37 30.03 13.21
N GLN A 294 -2.48 30.36 11.92
CA GLN A 294 -2.16 31.68 11.38
C GLN A 294 -3.38 32.51 10.92
N GLN A 295 -4.61 31.95 10.93
CA GLN A 295 -5.80 32.61 10.36
C GLN A 295 -6.96 32.55 11.35
N LYS A 296 -7.22 33.68 12.00
CA LYS A 296 -8.27 33.77 13.03
C LYS A 296 -9.66 33.53 12.42
N GLY A 297 -10.45 32.65 13.03
CA GLY A 297 -11.80 32.32 12.58
C GLY A 297 -11.85 31.31 11.43
N VAL A 298 -10.69 30.83 10.96
CA VAL A 298 -10.61 29.72 9.99
C VAL A 298 -10.36 28.43 10.78
N LYS A 299 -11.12 27.39 10.49
CA LYS A 299 -10.90 26.05 11.03
C LYS A 299 -10.28 25.15 9.96
N GLN A 300 -9.45 24.21 10.38
CA GLN A 300 -8.86 23.18 9.55
C GLN A 300 -9.32 21.81 10.02
N GLN A 301 -9.65 20.95 9.08
CA GLN A 301 -9.97 19.56 9.36
C GLN A 301 -8.78 18.68 8.99
N PHE A 302 -8.45 17.75 9.87
CA PHE A 302 -7.50 16.68 9.64
C PHE A 302 -8.22 15.35 9.71
N GLY A 303 -8.02 14.49 8.71
CA GLY A 303 -8.55 13.14 8.72
C GLY A 303 -7.41 12.13 8.61
N TYR A 304 -7.44 11.12 9.47
CA TYR A 304 -6.44 10.07 9.56
C TYR A 304 -7.10 8.70 9.48
N TYR A 305 -6.38 7.72 8.95
CA TYR A 305 -6.78 6.32 8.99
C TYR A 305 -5.76 5.52 9.77
N VAL A 306 -6.25 4.69 10.70
CA VAL A 306 -5.43 3.83 11.55
C VAL A 306 -5.79 2.38 11.28
N SER A 307 -4.96 1.70 10.48
CA SER A 307 -5.08 0.26 10.21
C SER A 307 -4.69 -0.59 11.41
N HIS A 308 -3.57 -0.29 12.07
CA HIS A 308 -3.04 -1.05 13.19
C HIS A 308 -2.05 -0.23 14.04
N ARG A 309 -1.70 -0.76 15.22
CA ARG A 309 -0.56 -0.29 16.04
C ARG A 309 0.56 -1.31 16.19
N PHE A 310 0.50 -2.42 15.47
CA PHE A 310 1.57 -3.41 15.44
C PHE A 310 2.88 -2.77 14.96
N CYS A 311 3.88 -2.72 15.82
CA CYS A 311 5.17 -2.07 15.58
C CYS A 311 6.32 -3.04 15.91
N PRO A 312 6.51 -4.11 15.13
CA PRO A 312 7.62 -5.03 15.36
C PRO A 312 8.97 -4.34 15.16
N GLU A 313 10.00 -4.88 15.81
CA GLU A 313 11.38 -4.58 15.45
C GLU A 313 11.81 -5.50 14.31
N LEU A 314 12.56 -4.95 13.35
CA LEU A 314 13.14 -5.70 12.25
C LEU A 314 14.65 -5.64 12.42
N SER A 315 15.32 -6.79 12.50
CA SER A 315 16.74 -6.86 12.89
C SER A 315 17.69 -6.16 11.90
N PHE A 316 17.28 -6.06 10.63
CA PHE A 316 18.01 -5.35 9.58
C PHE A 316 17.75 -3.84 9.54
N LEU A 317 16.90 -3.30 10.42
CA LEU A 317 16.48 -1.89 10.41
C LEU A 317 16.88 -1.18 11.71
N ARG A 318 17.62 -0.08 11.60
CA ARG A 318 17.99 0.76 12.75
C ARG A 318 17.48 2.18 12.56
N GLU A 319 16.94 2.78 13.62
CA GLU A 319 16.60 4.21 13.62
C GLU A 319 17.87 5.06 13.45
N GLY A 320 17.86 5.93 12.44
CA GLY A 320 18.97 6.82 12.11
C GLY A 320 19.17 7.90 13.18
N LYS A 321 20.37 8.50 13.20
CA LYS A 321 20.74 9.50 14.23
C LYS A 321 19.79 10.69 14.24
N GLU A 322 19.43 11.23 13.08
CA GLU A 322 18.54 12.39 12.99
C GLU A 322 17.13 12.07 13.46
N ALA A 323 16.59 10.89 13.09
CA ALA A 323 15.28 10.45 13.55
C ALA A 323 15.25 10.13 15.06
N SER A 324 16.35 9.69 15.64
CA SER A 324 16.42 9.36 17.08
C SER A 324 16.15 10.55 18.00
N VAL A 325 16.52 11.76 17.54
CA VAL A 325 16.27 13.02 18.26
C VAL A 325 15.05 13.78 17.74
N TYR A 326 14.35 13.23 16.74
CA TYR A 326 13.16 13.85 16.17
C TYR A 326 11.96 13.71 17.12
N ASN A 327 11.42 14.86 17.52
CA ASN A 327 10.22 14.96 18.34
C ASN A 327 9.04 15.44 17.48
N ILE A 328 7.95 14.68 17.53
CA ILE A 328 6.70 15.02 16.86
C ILE A 328 5.83 15.81 17.85
N ASN A 329 5.46 17.02 17.47
CA ASN A 329 4.42 17.81 18.13
C ASN A 329 3.37 18.24 17.09
N GLU A 330 2.28 18.82 17.55
CA GLU A 330 1.13 19.25 16.73
C GLU A 330 1.49 20.30 15.65
N HIS A 331 2.70 20.87 15.69
CA HIS A 331 3.20 21.85 14.73
C HIS A 331 4.40 21.34 13.92
N SER A 332 4.82 20.09 14.12
CA SER A 332 5.95 19.51 13.39
C SER A 332 5.59 19.29 11.92
N ASP A 333 6.49 19.69 11.02
CA ASP A 333 6.42 19.27 9.63
C ASP A 333 6.79 17.78 9.53
N TYR A 334 5.76 16.94 9.46
CA TYR A 334 5.90 15.50 9.35
C TYR A 334 6.13 15.01 7.91
N THR A 335 6.22 15.92 6.93
CA THR A 335 6.46 15.55 5.52
C THR A 335 7.94 15.29 5.24
N ARG A 336 8.25 14.31 4.38
CA ARG A 336 9.63 13.95 4.02
C ARG A 336 10.30 15.00 3.14
N ASN A 337 9.63 15.38 2.06
CA ASN A 337 10.19 16.17 0.99
C ASN A 337 9.26 17.30 0.56
N LYS A 338 9.70 18.54 0.80
CA LYS A 338 8.93 19.75 0.48
C LYS A 338 8.74 19.97 -1.01
N GLU A 339 9.73 19.64 -1.84
CA GLU A 339 9.62 19.78 -3.30
C GLU A 339 8.55 18.85 -3.86
N ILE A 340 8.45 17.62 -3.33
CA ILE A 340 7.38 16.68 -3.68
C ILE A 340 6.01 17.23 -3.24
N VAL A 341 5.92 17.81 -2.04
CA VAL A 341 4.68 18.44 -1.55
C VAL A 341 4.27 19.60 -2.46
N ASP A 342 5.23 20.45 -2.85
CA ASP A 342 4.98 21.58 -3.75
C ASP A 342 4.57 21.12 -5.15
N TRP A 343 5.19 20.04 -5.67
CA TRP A 343 4.81 19.42 -6.94
C TRP A 343 3.36 18.91 -6.94
N ILE A 344 2.92 18.29 -5.84
CA ILE A 344 1.55 17.79 -5.69
C ILE A 344 0.54 18.93 -5.61
N LYS A 345 0.90 20.03 -4.94
CA LYS A 345 0.05 21.23 -4.81
C LYS A 345 -0.01 22.09 -6.06
N MET A 346 0.92 21.91 -7.00
CA MET A 346 1.00 22.71 -8.22
C MET A 346 -0.23 22.48 -9.12
N ASP A 347 -0.81 23.56 -9.67
CA ASP A 347 -1.85 23.44 -10.71
C ASP A 347 -1.21 22.96 -12.02
N LYS A 348 -1.37 21.67 -12.29
CA LYS A 348 -0.79 21.00 -13.46
C LYS A 348 -1.46 21.36 -14.78
N ARG A 349 -2.59 22.08 -14.77
CA ARG A 349 -3.22 22.58 -16.01
C ARG A 349 -2.31 23.58 -16.76
N ALA A 350 -1.37 24.19 -16.06
CA ALA A 350 -0.35 25.07 -16.65
C ALA A 350 0.81 24.31 -17.34
N LEU A 351 0.95 23.00 -17.11
CA LEU A 351 1.94 22.17 -17.81
C LEU A 351 1.42 21.85 -19.21
N HIS A 352 1.77 22.69 -20.19
CA HIS A 352 1.45 22.42 -21.59
C HIS A 352 2.04 21.08 -22.05
N ARG A 353 1.26 20.29 -22.79
CA ARG A 353 1.84 19.19 -23.59
C ARG A 353 2.80 19.83 -24.60
N PRO A 354 4.08 19.45 -24.65
CA PRO A 354 4.88 19.76 -25.83
C PRO A 354 4.16 19.16 -27.04
N GLN A 355 3.93 20.01 -28.06
CA GLN A 355 3.28 19.63 -29.31
C GLN A 355 4.09 18.59 -30.09
#